data_AF-A0A6A4GM25-F1
#
_entry.id   AF-A0A6A4GM25-F1
#
_cell.length_a   1.000
_cell.length_b   1.000
_cell.length_c   1.000
_cell.angle_alpha   90.00
_cell.angle_beta   90.00
_cell.angle_gamma   90.00
#
_symmetry.space_group_name_H-M   'P 1'
#
loop_
_entity.id
_entity.type
_entity.pdbx_description
1 polymer ?
#
loop_
_entity_poly.entity_id
_entity_poly.type
_entity_poly.pdbx_seq_one_letter_code
_entity_poly.pdbx_strand_id
1 'polypeptide(L)'
;MALLALWARLQLEITQEPTMPDAFMATLQLYLDRSAEAPLFLDLYMDEPERHIHLSERNSPALDLLLTHISRWTSFRCIANVIILETPLSLPLLEDLTLGYRGDGGDIYFCFEAAPRLRALGIDLHVSDPKEQCMPGIPQRQITFLKIAQKYREMAALQSFPDLTTLELDVHGFKFQNAPHILLAQLESFTMTLSPWNPNSSVLSLDDLLSMLTFPSLSVLNLHPELYQGQELFWSVNAFDAFILRSSCI
;
A
#
# COMPACT_ATOMS: atom_id res chain seq x y z
N MET A 1 -11.43 -7.85 29.04
CA MET A 1 -11.39 -7.64 27.58
C MET A 1 -9.97 -7.59 26.99
N ALA A 2 -8.94 -7.10 27.70
CA ALA A 2 -7.57 -7.00 27.17
C ALA A 2 -6.91 -8.35 26.78
N LEU A 3 -7.29 -9.45 27.42
CA LEU A 3 -6.67 -10.75 27.16
C LEU A 3 -6.98 -11.30 25.76
N LEU A 4 -8.18 -11.00 25.22
CA LEU A 4 -8.60 -11.46 23.87
C LEU A 4 -7.87 -10.71 22.75
N ALA A 5 -7.52 -9.44 23.00
CA ALA A 5 -6.80 -8.62 22.01
C ALA A 5 -5.38 -9.12 21.73
N LEU A 6 -4.76 -9.83 22.69
CA LEU A 6 -3.44 -10.44 22.50
C LEU A 6 -3.46 -11.57 21.47
N TRP A 7 -4.56 -12.33 21.40
CA TRP A 7 -4.70 -13.47 20.48
C TRP A 7 -5.18 -13.06 19.09
N ALA A 8 -5.62 -11.80 18.93
CA ALA A 8 -6.22 -11.27 17.72
C ALA A 8 -5.24 -10.60 16.76
N ARG A 9 -3.97 -10.44 17.16
CA ARG A 9 -2.90 -9.87 16.33
C ARG A 9 -1.96 -10.99 15.92
N LEU A 10 -2.01 -11.36 14.65
CA LEU A 10 -1.22 -12.45 14.10
C LEU A 10 -0.26 -11.91 13.05
N GLN A 11 1.01 -12.26 13.21
CA GLN A 11 2.02 -12.10 12.17
C GLN A 11 2.45 -13.50 11.74
N LEU A 12 2.30 -13.79 10.46
CA LEU A 12 2.48 -15.12 9.90
C LEU A 12 3.42 -15.06 8.71
N GLU A 13 4.41 -15.94 8.73
CA GLU A 13 5.28 -16.21 7.60
C GLU A 13 4.90 -17.59 7.05
N ILE A 14 4.37 -17.62 5.82
CA ILE A 14 3.95 -18.84 5.16
C ILE A 14 4.86 -19.06 3.96
N THR A 15 5.79 -20.00 4.11
CA THR A 15 6.56 -20.52 2.98
C THR A 15 5.79 -21.69 2.36
N GLN A 16 5.81 -21.82 1.04
CA GLN A 16 5.23 -22.97 0.36
C GLN A 16 6.13 -24.21 0.51
N GLU A 17 6.24 -24.75 1.72
CA GLU A 17 6.69 -26.13 1.91
C GLU A 17 5.51 -27.08 1.64
N PRO A 18 5.72 -28.20 0.91
CA PRO A 18 4.63 -29.07 0.45
C PRO A 18 3.85 -29.74 1.59
N THR A 19 4.31 -29.61 2.84
CA THR A 19 3.59 -30.10 4.02
C THR A 19 3.82 -29.15 5.18
N MET A 20 2.82 -28.32 5.47
CA MET A 20 2.80 -27.53 6.71
C MET A 20 2.82 -28.48 7.91
N PRO A 21 3.67 -28.25 8.92
CA PRO A 21 3.68 -29.08 10.12
C PRO A 21 2.31 -29.05 10.83
N ASP A 22 1.76 -30.21 11.20
CA ASP A 22 0.48 -30.30 11.93
C ASP A 22 0.47 -29.44 13.20
N ALA A 23 1.62 -29.34 13.87
CA ALA A 23 1.80 -28.50 15.05
C ALA A 23 1.60 -27.01 14.76
N PHE A 24 2.02 -26.52 13.59
CA PHE A 24 1.79 -25.15 13.17
C PHE A 24 0.30 -24.89 12.97
N MET A 25 -0.39 -25.76 12.22
CA MET A 25 -1.82 -25.64 11.97
C MET A 25 -2.63 -25.71 13.27
N ALA A 26 -2.30 -26.63 14.17
CA ALA A 26 -2.93 -26.73 15.49
C ALA A 26 -2.70 -25.48 16.34
N THR A 27 -1.52 -24.87 16.24
CA THR A 27 -1.20 -23.61 16.94
C THR A 27 -2.01 -22.46 16.36
N LEU A 28 -2.06 -22.31 15.04
CA LEU A 28 -2.83 -21.27 14.37
C LEU A 28 -4.32 -21.39 14.74
N GLN A 29 -4.88 -22.59 14.68
CA GLN A 29 -6.26 -22.86 15.12
C GLN A 29 -6.47 -22.46 16.57
N LEU A 30 -5.55 -22.82 17.47
CA LEU A 30 -5.64 -22.45 18.88
C LEU A 30 -5.67 -20.92 19.07
N TYR A 31 -4.85 -20.16 18.34
CA TYR A 31 -4.89 -18.70 18.41
C TYR A 31 -6.23 -18.14 17.93
N LEU A 32 -6.73 -18.64 16.80
CA LEU A 32 -8.02 -18.24 16.24
C LEU A 32 -9.18 -18.57 17.21
N ASP A 33 -9.19 -19.75 17.81
CA ASP A 33 -10.17 -20.16 18.82
C ASP A 33 -10.12 -19.26 20.06
N ARG A 34 -8.90 -18.91 20.52
CA ARG A 34 -8.70 -18.05 21.70
C ARG A 34 -9.05 -16.59 21.45
N SER A 35 -8.90 -16.12 20.22
CA SER A 35 -9.37 -14.80 19.81
C SER A 35 -10.90 -14.71 19.70
N ALA A 36 -11.60 -15.86 19.67
CA ALA A 36 -13.06 -15.97 19.63
C ALA A 36 -13.68 -15.10 18.52
N GLU A 37 -14.50 -14.11 18.85
CA GLU A 37 -15.13 -13.17 17.88
C GLU A 37 -14.41 -11.81 17.84
N ALA A 38 -13.23 -11.70 18.44
CA ALA A 38 -12.48 -10.45 18.43
C ALA A 38 -12.08 -10.07 16.99
N PRO A 39 -12.06 -8.77 16.65
CA PRO A 39 -11.51 -8.27 15.39
C PRO A 39 -10.06 -8.73 15.19
N LEU A 40 -9.73 -9.16 13.98
CA LEU A 40 -8.41 -9.71 13.62
C LEU A 40 -7.53 -8.67 12.92
N PHE A 41 -6.26 -8.66 13.31
CA PHE A 41 -5.19 -7.90 12.68
C PHE A 41 -4.16 -8.90 12.16
N LEU A 42 -3.99 -8.95 10.86
CA LEU A 42 -3.15 -9.95 10.21
C LEU A 42 -2.01 -9.26 9.45
N ASP A 43 -0.79 -9.72 9.67
CA ASP A 43 0.37 -9.40 8.86
C ASP A 43 0.92 -10.71 8.27
N LEU A 44 0.77 -10.86 6.96
CA LEU A 44 1.05 -12.08 6.23
C LEU A 44 2.20 -11.86 5.26
N TYR A 45 3.23 -12.69 5.38
CA TYR A 45 4.29 -12.79 4.41
C TYR A 45 4.21 -14.16 3.72
N MET A 46 4.06 -14.16 2.40
CA MET A 46 4.03 -15.36 1.57
C MET A 46 5.17 -15.33 0.57
N ASP A 47 6.02 -16.34 0.62
CA ASP A 47 7.13 -16.51 -0.29
C ASP A 47 7.03 -17.86 -0.99
N GLU A 48 6.83 -17.83 -2.31
CA GLU A 48 6.93 -19.01 -3.16
C GLU A 48 8.36 -19.12 -3.73
N PRO A 49 9.05 -20.26 -3.56
CA PRO A 49 10.36 -20.43 -4.18
C PRO A 49 10.24 -20.30 -5.71
N GLU A 50 11.17 -19.56 -6.35
CA GLU A 50 11.23 -19.19 -7.78
C GLU A 50 11.15 -20.35 -8.81
N ARG A 51 10.92 -21.59 -8.37
CA ARG A 51 10.80 -22.74 -9.24
C ARG A 51 9.44 -22.68 -9.93
N HIS A 52 9.49 -22.41 -11.24
CA HIS A 52 8.41 -22.46 -12.24
C HIS A 52 7.52 -23.71 -12.16
N ILE A 53 6.71 -23.85 -11.11
CA ILE A 53 5.73 -24.91 -10.98
C ILE A 53 4.40 -24.32 -11.41
N HIS A 54 3.76 -25.00 -12.35
CA HIS A 54 2.48 -24.63 -12.94
C HIS A 54 1.48 -24.18 -11.86
N LEU A 55 0.89 -23.00 -12.10
CA LEU A 55 -0.13 -22.26 -11.33
C LEU A 55 -1.44 -23.05 -11.12
N SER A 56 -1.40 -24.30 -10.67
CA SER A 56 -2.60 -25.06 -10.33
C SER A 56 -2.80 -25.12 -8.81
N GLU A 57 -3.54 -24.12 -8.33
CA GLU A 57 -4.81 -24.31 -7.62
C GLU A 57 -4.86 -24.60 -6.11
N ARG A 58 -3.77 -24.61 -5.34
CA ARG A 58 -3.93 -24.76 -3.89
C ARG A 58 -3.36 -23.62 -3.07
N ASN A 59 -4.28 -22.80 -2.56
CA ASN A 59 -4.05 -21.94 -1.41
C ASN A 59 -3.34 -22.74 -0.30
N SER A 60 -2.45 -22.06 0.43
CA SER A 60 -1.87 -22.63 1.64
C SER A 60 -2.99 -23.04 2.61
N PRO A 61 -2.94 -24.23 3.24
CA PRO A 61 -3.94 -24.63 4.24
C PRO A 61 -4.13 -23.62 5.37
N ALA A 62 -3.09 -22.87 5.71
CA ALA A 62 -3.18 -21.80 6.69
C ALA A 62 -3.92 -20.57 6.16
N LEU A 63 -3.75 -20.22 4.88
CA LEU A 63 -4.54 -19.17 4.25
C LEU A 63 -6.02 -19.59 4.22
N ASP A 64 -6.33 -20.82 3.83
CA ASP A 64 -7.70 -21.34 3.85
C ASP A 64 -8.31 -21.25 5.25
N LEU A 65 -7.55 -21.61 6.29
CA LEU A 65 -7.99 -21.47 7.68
C LEU A 65 -8.26 -20.00 8.05
N LEU A 66 -7.37 -19.07 7.71
CA LEU A 66 -7.57 -17.64 7.96
C LEU A 66 -8.81 -17.09 7.26
N LEU A 67 -9.06 -17.52 6.01
CA LEU A 67 -10.21 -17.10 5.20
C LEU A 67 -11.55 -17.52 5.83
N THR A 68 -11.59 -18.59 6.62
CA THR A 68 -12.80 -18.94 7.38
C THR A 68 -13.19 -17.87 8.42
N HIS A 69 -12.26 -16.99 8.79
CA HIS A 69 -12.47 -15.89 9.74
C HIS A 69 -12.47 -14.50 9.09
N ILE A 70 -12.65 -14.43 7.76
CA ILE A 70 -12.53 -13.19 6.98
C ILE A 70 -13.47 -12.05 7.42
N SER A 71 -14.65 -12.40 7.92
CA SER A 71 -15.64 -11.42 8.41
C SER A 71 -15.16 -10.62 9.62
N ARG A 72 -14.10 -11.09 10.29
CA ARG A 72 -13.52 -10.49 11.50
C ARG A 72 -12.32 -9.60 11.20
N TRP A 73 -11.81 -9.59 9.96
CA TRP A 73 -10.58 -8.87 9.62
C TRP A 73 -10.84 -7.37 9.64
N THR A 74 -10.09 -6.65 10.47
CA THR A 74 -10.09 -5.17 10.53
C THR A 74 -8.86 -4.56 9.91
N SER A 75 -7.72 -5.24 10.02
CA SER A 75 -6.46 -4.84 9.38
C SER A 75 -5.82 -6.07 8.73
N PHE A 76 -5.42 -5.92 7.47
CA PHE A 76 -4.79 -6.98 6.70
C PHE A 76 -3.59 -6.40 5.95
N ARG A 77 -2.39 -6.86 6.32
CA ARG A 77 -1.17 -6.64 5.58
C ARG A 77 -0.76 -7.94 4.93
N CYS A 78 -0.48 -7.90 3.63
CA CYS A 78 0.01 -9.06 2.91
C CYS A 78 1.11 -8.68 1.95
N ILE A 79 2.28 -9.29 2.11
CA ILE A 79 3.36 -9.25 1.13
C ILE A 79 3.45 -10.63 0.51
N ALA A 80 3.22 -10.73 -0.80
CA ALA A 80 3.25 -11.98 -1.52
C ALA A 80 3.97 -11.84 -2.87
N ASN A 81 4.54 -12.92 -3.37
CA ASN A 81 4.99 -13.01 -4.76
C ASN A 81 3.93 -13.65 -5.69
N VAL A 82 2.77 -14.04 -5.14
CA VAL A 82 1.65 -14.67 -5.86
C VAL A 82 0.33 -13.93 -5.62
N ILE A 83 -0.63 -14.11 -6.54
CA ILE A 83 -2.01 -13.66 -6.35
C ILE A 83 -2.62 -14.47 -5.20
N ILE A 84 -3.15 -13.77 -4.20
CA ILE A 84 -3.71 -14.40 -2.98
C ILE A 84 -4.98 -15.16 -3.31
N LEU A 85 -5.90 -14.53 -4.06
CA LEU A 85 -7.19 -15.09 -4.45
C LEU A 85 -7.66 -14.47 -5.77
N GLU A 86 -8.28 -15.28 -6.60
CA GLU A 86 -8.90 -14.85 -7.86
C GLU A 86 -10.38 -14.49 -7.72
N THR A 87 -10.92 -14.50 -6.49
CA THR A 87 -12.34 -14.25 -6.22
C THR A 87 -12.54 -13.07 -5.27
N PRO A 88 -13.60 -12.27 -5.46
CA PRO A 88 -13.95 -11.19 -4.55
C PRO A 88 -14.27 -11.70 -3.14
N LEU A 89 -13.75 -11.04 -2.12
CA LEU A 89 -14.00 -11.35 -0.73
C LEU A 89 -14.97 -10.37 -0.10
N SER A 90 -15.90 -10.89 0.71
CA SER A 90 -16.74 -10.04 1.55
C SER A 90 -15.98 -9.67 2.82
N LEU A 91 -15.58 -8.40 2.92
CA LEU A 91 -14.72 -7.87 3.97
C LEU A 91 -15.47 -6.77 4.77
N PRO A 92 -16.51 -7.13 5.53
CA PRO A 92 -17.44 -6.16 6.13
C PRO A 92 -16.82 -5.25 7.19
N LEU A 93 -15.70 -5.69 7.80
CA LEU A 93 -15.01 -4.97 8.88
C LEU A 93 -13.64 -4.44 8.49
N LEU A 94 -13.14 -4.71 7.28
CA LEU A 94 -11.80 -4.31 6.88
C LEU A 94 -11.70 -2.79 6.79
N GLU A 95 -10.81 -2.20 7.57
CA GLU A 95 -10.56 -0.76 7.66
C GLU A 95 -9.17 -0.37 7.15
N ASP A 96 -8.19 -1.26 7.27
CA ASP A 96 -6.80 -1.05 6.86
C ASP A 96 -6.29 -2.22 6.01
N LEU A 97 -5.83 -1.92 4.80
CA LEU A 97 -5.28 -2.87 3.84
C LEU A 97 -3.89 -2.43 3.42
N THR A 98 -2.88 -3.27 3.61
CA THR A 98 -1.55 -3.07 3.03
C THR A 98 -1.19 -4.23 2.14
N LEU A 99 -0.90 -3.98 0.87
CA LEU A 99 -0.53 -5.01 -0.10
C LEU A 99 0.89 -4.75 -0.60
N GLY A 100 1.72 -5.79 -0.57
CA GLY A 100 3.00 -5.80 -1.26
C GLY A 100 3.06 -6.95 -2.25
N TYR A 101 3.52 -6.67 -3.46
CA TYR A 101 3.63 -7.67 -4.52
C TYR A 101 5.02 -7.67 -5.14
N ARG A 102 5.61 -8.88 -5.21
CA ARG A 102 6.96 -9.11 -5.75
C ARG A 102 6.99 -9.84 -7.10
N GLY A 103 5.84 -10.24 -7.64
CA GLY A 103 5.75 -10.99 -8.90
C GLY A 103 5.42 -10.12 -10.13
N ASP A 104 5.09 -10.77 -11.24
CA ASP A 104 4.72 -10.15 -12.51
C ASP A 104 3.19 -10.19 -12.79
N GLY A 105 2.53 -9.03 -12.64
CA GLY A 105 1.38 -8.68 -13.49
C GLY A 105 -0.01 -9.22 -13.15
N GLY A 106 -0.34 -9.47 -11.87
CA GLY A 106 -1.71 -9.73 -11.42
C GLY A 106 -2.44 -8.49 -10.89
N ASP A 107 -3.76 -8.43 -11.02
CA ASP A 107 -4.61 -7.50 -10.28
C ASP A 107 -4.78 -8.01 -8.84
N ILE A 108 -3.89 -7.55 -7.95
CA ILE A 108 -3.90 -7.92 -6.53
C ILE A 108 -5.05 -7.26 -5.75
N TYR A 109 -5.79 -6.33 -6.38
CA TYR A 109 -6.82 -5.53 -5.72
C TYR A 109 -8.21 -6.16 -5.83
N PHE A 110 -8.43 -6.99 -6.86
CA PHE A 110 -9.74 -7.57 -7.19
C PHE A 110 -10.44 -8.28 -6.03
N CYS A 111 -9.69 -8.94 -5.14
CA CYS A 111 -10.30 -9.64 -4.01
C CYS A 111 -10.80 -8.69 -2.90
N PHE A 112 -10.40 -7.42 -2.89
CA PHE A 112 -10.74 -6.43 -1.86
C PHE A 112 -11.84 -5.43 -2.27
N GLU A 113 -12.48 -5.61 -3.43
CA GLU A 113 -13.52 -4.69 -3.93
C GLU A 113 -14.70 -4.53 -2.95
N ALA A 114 -15.09 -5.60 -2.27
CA ALA A 114 -16.22 -5.61 -1.34
C ALA A 114 -15.79 -5.34 0.13
N ALA A 115 -15.07 -4.25 0.34
CA ALA A 115 -14.62 -3.77 1.66
C ALA A 115 -15.22 -2.38 2.01
N PRO A 116 -16.48 -2.30 2.45
CA PRO A 116 -17.21 -1.02 2.61
C PRO A 116 -16.70 -0.10 3.72
N ARG A 117 -15.76 -0.57 4.56
CA ARG A 117 -15.17 0.20 5.67
C ARG A 117 -13.72 0.56 5.45
N LEU A 118 -13.12 0.16 4.33
CA LEU A 118 -11.72 0.39 4.03
C LEU A 118 -11.43 1.90 3.97
N ARG A 119 -10.52 2.37 4.82
CA ARG A 119 -10.13 3.78 4.96
C ARG A 119 -8.64 4.00 4.79
N ALA A 120 -7.83 3.01 5.12
CA ALA A 120 -6.39 3.05 4.94
C ALA A 120 -5.95 2.03 3.89
N LEU A 121 -5.17 2.50 2.91
CA LEU A 121 -4.59 1.67 1.86
C LEU A 121 -3.07 1.89 1.79
N GLY A 122 -2.32 0.81 1.91
CA GLY A 122 -0.88 0.76 1.70
C GLY A 122 -0.53 -0.11 0.50
N ILE A 123 0.33 0.37 -0.39
CA ILE A 123 0.79 -0.35 -1.58
C ILE A 123 2.32 -0.32 -1.60
N ASP A 124 2.92 -1.47 -1.35
CA ASP A 124 4.36 -1.72 -1.26
C ASP A 124 4.83 -2.52 -2.48
N LEU A 125 4.98 -1.82 -3.61
CA LEU A 125 5.39 -2.43 -4.87
C LEU A 125 6.90 -2.33 -5.04
N HIS A 126 7.59 -3.46 -4.94
CA HIS A 126 9.02 -3.57 -5.26
C HIS A 126 9.29 -3.84 -6.75
N VAL A 127 8.28 -3.72 -7.62
CA VAL A 127 8.37 -4.22 -9.01
C VAL A 127 9.15 -3.26 -9.92
N SER A 128 10.15 -3.81 -10.63
CA SER A 128 11.03 -3.14 -11.60
C SER A 128 10.33 -2.35 -12.71
N ASP A 129 9.07 -2.68 -13.03
CA ASP A 129 8.27 -1.95 -14.02
C ASP A 129 6.77 -2.25 -13.85
N PRO A 130 6.03 -1.55 -12.96
CA PRO A 130 4.59 -1.67 -12.93
C PRO A 130 4.05 -1.18 -14.27
N LYS A 131 3.46 -2.11 -15.04
CA LYS A 131 2.51 -1.75 -16.11
C LYS A 131 1.43 -0.91 -15.45
N GLU A 132 1.01 0.16 -16.11
CA GLU A 132 0.03 1.17 -15.66
C GLU A 132 -1.03 0.55 -14.73
N GLN A 133 -0.77 0.59 -13.42
CA GLN A 133 -1.70 0.07 -12.44
C GLN A 133 -2.71 1.16 -12.18
N CYS A 134 -3.74 1.22 -13.02
CA CYS A 134 -5.01 1.65 -12.50
C CYS A 134 -5.30 0.78 -11.27
N MET A 135 -5.87 1.35 -10.21
CA MET A 135 -6.46 0.59 -9.10
C MET A 135 -7.97 0.45 -9.36
N PRO A 136 -8.41 -0.30 -10.39
CA PRO A 136 -9.83 -0.57 -10.52
C PRO A 136 -10.28 -1.37 -9.29
N GLY A 137 -11.51 -1.13 -8.86
CA GLY A 137 -12.14 -1.97 -7.83
C GLY A 137 -11.95 -1.50 -6.38
N ILE A 138 -10.87 -0.80 -6.04
CA ILE A 138 -10.75 -0.20 -4.70
C ILE A 138 -11.77 0.93 -4.55
N PRO A 139 -12.52 1.00 -3.44
CA PRO A 139 -13.50 2.05 -3.23
C PRO A 139 -12.80 3.39 -2.88
N GLN A 140 -12.38 4.13 -3.90
CA GLN A 140 -11.48 5.29 -3.74
C GLN A 140 -12.05 6.42 -2.86
N ARG A 141 -13.39 6.61 -2.83
CA ARG A 141 -14.07 7.67 -2.06
C ARG A 141 -14.11 7.45 -0.54
N GLN A 142 -13.77 6.26 -0.05
CA GLN A 142 -13.74 5.99 1.40
C GLN A 142 -12.32 6.02 1.96
N ILE A 143 -11.30 6.07 1.09
CA ILE A 143 -9.90 6.08 1.50
C ILE A 143 -9.53 7.47 1.99
N THR A 144 -9.15 7.55 3.27
CA THR A 144 -8.66 8.76 3.92
C THR A 144 -7.14 8.72 4.12
N PHE A 145 -6.54 7.53 4.18
CA PHE A 145 -5.10 7.32 4.28
C PHE A 145 -4.60 6.50 3.10
N LEU A 146 -3.59 7.00 2.38
CA LEU A 146 -2.95 6.31 1.27
C LEU A 146 -1.43 6.32 1.44
N LYS A 147 -0.82 5.14 1.41
CA LYS A 147 0.62 4.96 1.28
C LYS A 147 0.92 4.24 -0.02
N ILE A 148 1.72 4.84 -0.90
CA ILE A 148 2.00 4.25 -2.21
C ILE A 148 3.33 4.69 -2.81
N ALA A 149 3.98 3.76 -3.50
CA ALA A 149 5.03 4.01 -4.46
C ALA A 149 4.46 4.24 -5.87
N GLN A 150 4.68 5.41 -6.47
CA GLN A 150 4.20 5.72 -7.83
C GLN A 150 5.28 6.29 -8.75
N LYS A 151 5.18 5.96 -10.04
CA LYS A 151 5.91 6.68 -11.06
C LYS A 151 5.31 8.08 -11.24
N TYR A 152 6.16 9.06 -11.52
CA TYR A 152 5.75 10.45 -11.76
C TYR A 152 4.57 10.59 -12.74
N ARG A 153 4.59 9.85 -13.85
CA ARG A 153 3.53 9.88 -14.88
C ARG A 153 2.17 9.32 -14.42
N GLU A 154 2.16 8.51 -13.37
CA GLU A 154 0.97 7.82 -12.84
C GLU A 154 0.31 8.62 -11.70
N MET A 155 0.95 9.68 -11.22
CA MET A 155 0.46 10.51 -10.11
C MET A 155 -0.90 11.17 -10.38
N ALA A 156 -1.33 11.28 -11.64
CA ALA A 156 -2.68 11.74 -11.97
C ALA A 156 -3.76 10.88 -11.30
N ALA A 157 -3.48 9.58 -11.06
CA ALA A 157 -4.40 8.66 -10.42
C ALA A 157 -4.76 9.06 -8.98
N LEU A 158 -3.90 9.85 -8.30
CA LEU A 158 -4.16 10.35 -6.95
C LEU A 158 -5.44 11.19 -6.88
N GLN A 159 -5.85 11.86 -7.98
CA GLN A 159 -7.09 12.63 -8.03
C GLN A 159 -8.35 11.77 -7.87
N SER A 160 -8.22 10.45 -8.02
CA SER A 160 -9.34 9.53 -7.84
C SER A 160 -9.73 9.35 -6.35
N PHE A 161 -8.93 9.87 -5.41
CA PHE A 161 -9.14 9.79 -3.97
C PHE A 161 -9.56 11.16 -3.40
N PRO A 162 -10.83 11.59 -3.58
CA PRO A 162 -11.28 12.94 -3.23
C PRO A 162 -11.35 13.22 -1.73
N ASP A 163 -11.42 12.18 -0.92
CA ASP A 163 -11.57 12.23 0.55
C ASP A 163 -10.26 11.93 1.29
N LEU A 164 -9.13 11.99 0.57
CA LEU A 164 -7.81 11.70 1.11
C LEU A 164 -7.34 12.81 2.05
N THR A 165 -7.10 12.46 3.32
CA THR A 165 -6.60 13.37 4.36
C THR A 165 -5.11 13.15 4.65
N THR A 166 -4.60 11.95 4.40
CA THR A 166 -3.18 11.60 4.63
C THR A 166 -2.60 10.84 3.45
N LEU A 167 -1.47 11.31 2.94
CA LEU A 167 -0.75 10.71 1.82
C LEU A 167 0.72 10.50 2.19
N GLU A 168 1.18 9.25 2.12
CA GLU A 168 2.60 8.88 2.10
C GLU A 168 2.97 8.44 0.68
N LEU A 169 3.77 9.24 -0.02
CA LEU A 169 4.11 9.04 -1.42
C LEU A 169 5.60 8.78 -1.59
N ASP A 170 5.95 7.62 -2.14
CA ASP A 170 7.28 7.33 -2.67
C ASP A 170 7.27 7.57 -4.19
N VAL A 171 8.04 8.55 -4.66
CA VAL A 171 8.01 8.97 -6.06
C VAL A 171 9.21 8.41 -6.82
N HIS A 172 8.90 7.84 -7.99
CA HIS A 172 9.84 7.13 -8.83
C HIS A 172 9.86 7.63 -10.29
N GLY A 173 11.01 7.47 -10.95
CA GLY A 173 11.16 7.68 -12.39
C GLY A 173 11.13 9.15 -12.84
N PHE A 174 11.30 9.40 -14.14
CA PHE A 174 11.42 10.74 -14.72
C PHE A 174 10.51 10.93 -15.94
N LYS A 175 9.88 12.11 -16.09
CA LYS A 175 9.68 12.81 -17.37
C LYS A 175 8.88 14.11 -17.19
N PHE A 176 9.33 15.14 -17.89
CA PHE A 176 8.88 16.54 -17.77
C PHE A 176 7.78 17.00 -18.73
N GLN A 177 7.20 16.10 -19.53
CA GLN A 177 6.25 16.52 -20.55
C GLN A 177 4.82 16.29 -20.07
N ASN A 178 4.09 17.40 -19.90
CA ASN A 178 2.66 17.45 -19.57
C ASN A 178 2.30 16.85 -18.22
N ALA A 179 2.98 17.32 -17.18
CA ALA A 179 2.67 16.90 -15.83
C ALA A 179 1.23 17.29 -15.45
N PRO A 180 0.42 16.35 -14.94
CA PRO A 180 -0.95 16.65 -14.52
C PRO A 180 -0.90 17.54 -13.27
N HIS A 181 -1.72 18.58 -13.24
CA HIS A 181 -1.97 19.32 -12.00
C HIS A 181 -2.84 18.44 -11.08
N ILE A 182 -2.38 18.18 -9.87
CA ILE A 182 -3.02 17.33 -8.87
C ILE A 182 -3.51 18.22 -7.74
N LEU A 183 -4.83 18.21 -7.54
CA LEU A 183 -5.50 18.91 -6.47
C LEU A 183 -6.08 17.89 -5.48
N LEU A 184 -5.63 17.92 -4.23
CA LEU A 184 -6.20 17.13 -3.14
C LEU A 184 -6.70 18.09 -2.06
N ALA A 185 -7.95 18.49 -2.19
CA ALA A 185 -8.55 19.57 -1.40
C ALA A 185 -8.58 19.28 0.11
N GLN A 186 -8.76 18.02 0.49
CA GLN A 186 -8.90 17.58 1.88
C GLN A 186 -7.58 17.09 2.50
N LEU A 187 -6.47 17.15 1.76
CA LEU A 187 -5.20 16.58 2.24
C LEU A 187 -4.64 17.45 3.37
N GLU A 188 -4.56 16.88 4.57
CA GLU A 188 -4.07 17.54 5.78
C GLU A 188 -2.62 17.18 6.10
N SER A 189 -2.21 15.95 5.79
CA SER A 189 -0.87 15.44 6.06
C SER A 189 -0.26 14.83 4.80
N PHE A 190 0.90 15.33 4.40
CA PHE A 190 1.63 14.84 3.25
C PHE A 190 3.06 14.46 3.63
N THR A 191 3.42 13.22 3.38
CA THR A 191 4.78 12.70 3.50
C THR A 191 5.26 12.31 2.12
N MET A 192 6.42 12.79 1.72
CA MET A 192 7.06 12.43 0.46
C MET A 192 8.44 11.84 0.71
N THR A 193 8.71 10.72 0.06
CA THR A 193 10.04 10.11 -0.06
C THR A 193 10.43 10.14 -1.53
N LEU A 194 11.65 10.58 -1.81
CA LEU A 194 12.18 10.64 -3.17
C LEU A 194 13.21 9.54 -3.36
N SER A 195 12.82 8.50 -4.10
CA SER A 195 13.70 7.35 -4.31
C SER A 195 14.32 7.37 -5.72
N PRO A 196 15.65 7.45 -5.85
CA PRO A 196 16.35 7.50 -7.12
C PRO A 196 16.40 6.09 -7.72
N TRP A 197 15.43 5.76 -8.57
CA TRP A 197 15.41 4.44 -9.23
C TRP A 197 16.59 4.23 -10.18
N ASN A 198 17.19 5.29 -10.73
CA ASN A 198 18.27 5.16 -11.72
C ASN A 198 19.45 6.10 -11.45
N PRO A 199 20.66 5.56 -11.20
CA PRO A 199 21.90 6.34 -11.06
C PRO A 199 22.21 7.29 -12.21
N ASN A 200 21.72 6.94 -13.39
CA ASN A 200 22.05 7.63 -14.64
C ASN A 200 20.95 8.59 -15.08
N SER A 201 19.83 8.67 -14.36
CA SER A 201 18.79 9.66 -14.68
C SER A 201 19.15 11.01 -14.09
N SER A 202 19.06 12.05 -14.91
CA SER A 202 19.07 13.44 -14.46
C SER A 202 18.14 13.62 -13.27
N VAL A 203 18.65 14.21 -12.19
CA VAL A 203 17.96 14.47 -10.93
C VAL A 203 16.54 15.01 -11.20
N LEU A 204 15.52 14.32 -10.68
CA LEU A 204 14.17 14.87 -10.59
C LEU A 204 14.28 16.21 -9.85
N SER A 205 13.95 17.29 -10.54
CA SER A 205 13.83 18.59 -9.89
C SER A 205 12.55 18.54 -9.04
N LEU A 206 12.75 18.62 -7.73
CA LEU A 206 11.69 18.66 -6.73
C LEU A 206 10.72 19.83 -7.00
N ASP A 207 11.21 20.89 -7.65
CA ASP A 207 10.44 22.05 -8.05
C ASP A 207 9.29 21.67 -8.99
N ASP A 208 9.52 20.76 -9.93
CA ASP A 208 8.51 20.36 -10.91
C ASP A 208 7.44 19.49 -10.29
N LEU A 209 7.83 18.62 -9.37
CA LEU A 209 6.90 17.82 -8.59
C LEU A 209 5.99 18.72 -7.75
N LEU A 210 6.56 19.66 -6.99
CA LEU A 210 5.78 20.59 -6.18
C LEU A 210 4.93 21.54 -7.03
N SER A 211 5.37 21.89 -8.24
CA SER A 211 4.60 22.75 -9.15
C SER A 211 3.24 22.15 -9.55
N MET A 212 3.13 20.82 -9.54
CA MET A 212 1.92 20.10 -9.90
C MET A 212 0.95 19.93 -8.72
N LEU A 213 1.46 19.98 -7.49
CA LEU A 213 0.70 19.66 -6.29
C LEU A 213 0.08 20.93 -5.71
N THR A 214 -1.22 20.86 -5.44
CA THR A 214 -1.96 21.90 -4.71
C THR A 214 -2.79 21.26 -3.59
N PHE A 215 -2.48 21.60 -2.34
CA PHE A 215 -3.10 21.02 -1.14
C PHE A 215 -3.66 22.10 -0.20
N PRO A 216 -4.84 22.67 -0.49
CA PRO A 216 -5.41 23.80 0.26
C PRO A 216 -5.59 23.62 1.78
N SER A 217 -5.68 22.36 2.25
CA SER A 217 -5.91 22.03 3.66
C SER A 217 -4.66 21.50 4.38
N LEU A 218 -3.49 21.60 3.75
CA LEU A 218 -2.27 20.97 4.24
C LEU A 218 -1.80 21.63 5.54
N SER A 219 -1.64 20.82 6.58
CA SER A 219 -1.16 21.23 7.90
C SER A 219 0.18 20.59 8.27
N VAL A 220 0.48 19.41 7.73
CA VAL A 220 1.71 18.66 7.98
C VAL A 220 2.38 18.32 6.66
N LEU A 221 3.63 18.72 6.52
CA LEU A 221 4.48 18.40 5.38
C LEU A 221 5.76 17.74 5.88
N ASN A 222 5.96 16.47 5.51
CA ASN A 222 7.18 15.73 5.78
C ASN A 222 7.87 15.42 4.45
N LEU A 223 9.09 15.93 4.28
CA LEU A 223 9.88 15.69 3.09
C LEU A 223 11.13 14.92 3.50
N HIS A 224 11.26 13.69 3.03
CA HIS A 224 12.39 12.83 3.29
C HIS A 224 13.28 12.76 2.05
N PRO A 225 14.40 13.50 2.02
CA PRO A 225 15.40 13.31 0.97
C PRO A 225 16.04 11.94 1.19
N GLU A 226 16.05 11.09 0.16
CA GLU A 226 16.88 9.91 0.20
C GLU A 226 18.32 10.32 -0.14
N LEU A 227 19.28 9.91 0.70
CA LEU A 227 20.69 10.24 0.52
C LEU A 227 21.23 9.48 -0.70
N TYR A 228 21.19 10.11 -1.87
CA TYR A 228 21.81 9.54 -3.05
C TYR A 228 23.28 9.97 -3.14
N GLN A 229 24.19 9.01 -2.96
CA GLN A 229 25.64 9.20 -3.14
C GLN A 229 26.25 10.38 -2.35
N GLY A 230 25.67 10.73 -1.19
CA GLY A 230 26.15 11.83 -0.35
C GLY A 230 25.83 13.23 -0.88
N GLN A 231 24.97 13.36 -1.91
CA GLN A 231 24.39 14.64 -2.30
C GLN A 231 23.02 14.80 -1.63
N GLU A 232 22.89 15.84 -0.83
CA GLU A 232 21.58 16.28 -0.35
C GLU A 232 20.82 16.92 -1.52
N LEU A 233 19.58 16.47 -1.76
CA LEU A 233 18.68 17.12 -2.69
C LEU A 233 18.18 18.43 -2.05
N PHE A 234 18.81 19.54 -2.41
CA PHE A 234 18.41 20.86 -1.93
C PHE A 234 17.18 21.38 -2.68
N TRP A 235 16.28 22.02 -1.94
CA TRP A 235 15.09 22.65 -2.50
C TRP A 235 15.44 24.03 -3.04
N SER A 236 14.82 24.41 -4.16
CA SER A 236 14.73 25.82 -4.50
C SER A 236 13.78 26.49 -3.51
N VAL A 237 14.27 27.48 -2.77
CA VAL A 237 13.45 28.31 -1.87
C VAL A 237 12.22 28.85 -2.62
N ASN A 238 12.41 29.28 -3.88
CA ASN A 238 11.33 29.81 -4.71
C ASN A 238 10.23 28.78 -5.01
N ALA A 239 10.60 27.51 -5.23
CA ALA A 239 9.62 26.47 -5.53
C ALA A 239 8.84 26.05 -4.28
N PHE A 240 9.52 26.00 -3.15
CA PHE A 240 8.90 25.76 -1.85
C PHE A 240 7.93 26.89 -1.49
N ASP A 241 8.35 28.16 -1.59
CA ASP A 241 7.50 29.31 -1.34
C ASP A 241 6.26 29.31 -2.26
N ALA A 242 6.46 29.01 -3.55
CA ALA A 242 5.36 28.92 -4.49
C ALA A 242 4.38 27.77 -4.14
N PHE A 243 4.88 26.64 -3.64
CA PHE A 243 4.05 25.54 -3.16
C PHE A 243 3.23 25.92 -1.93
N ILE A 244 3.86 26.54 -0.93
CA ILE A 244 3.20 27.02 0.30
C ILE A 244 2.09 28.02 -0.05
N LEU A 245 2.38 28.99 -0.93
CA LEU A 245 1.41 29.98 -1.40
C LEU A 245 0.21 29.35 -2.11
N ARG A 246 0.42 28.33 -2.95
CA ARG A 246 -0.69 27.61 -3.65
C ARG A 246 -1.51 26.76 -2.70
N SER A 247 -0.85 26.10 -1.76
CA SER A 247 -1.48 25.18 -0.80
C SER A 247 -2.12 25.93 0.38
N SER A 248 -2.09 27.26 0.41
CA SER A 248 -2.67 28.08 1.48
C SER A 248 -2.19 27.69 2.88
N CYS A 249 -0.98 27.12 2.97
CA CYS A 249 -0.37 26.82 4.26
C CYS A 249 0.05 28.15 4.89
N ILE A 250 -0.65 28.58 5.94
CA ILE A 250 -0.34 29.80 6.72
C ILE A 250 0.43 29.42 7.97
#